data_AF-A0A5E6MBH3-F1
#
_entry.id   AF-A0A5E6MBH3-F1
#
_cell.length_a   1.000
_cell.length_b   1.000
_cell.length_c   1.000
_cell.angle_alpha   90.00
_cell.angle_beta   90.00
_cell.angle_gamma   90.00
#
_symmetry.space_group_name_H-M   'P 1'
#
loop_
_entity.id
_entity.type
_entity.pdbx_description
1 polymer ?
#
loop_
_entity_poly.entity_id
_entity_poly.type
_entity_poly.pdbx_seq_one_letter_code
_entity_poly.pdbx_strand_id
1 'polypeptide(L)' 'MQQIGRLLLITGLLLAGIGLLLSLGIGTKWIGRLPGDIRFEKGDVRFFLPITTCLLASLLLSAILWLFRR' A
#
# COMPACT_ATOMS: atom_id res chain seq x y z
N MET A 1 24.54 3.55 17.58
CA MET A 1 23.40 4.51 17.43
C MET A 1 22.79 4.50 16.03
N GLN A 2 23.57 4.54 14.94
CA GLN A 2 23.01 4.50 13.57
C GLN A 2 22.24 3.21 13.22
N GLN A 3 22.68 2.05 13.71
CA GLN A 3 21.99 0.77 13.49
C GLN A 3 20.59 0.75 14.11
N ILE A 4 20.43 1.29 15.33
CA ILE A 4 19.15 1.36 16.03
C ILE A 4 18.19 2.32 15.29
N GLY A 5 18.70 3.46 14.80
CA GLY A 5 17.91 4.40 14.00
C GLY A 5 17.42 3.81 12.67
N ARG A 6 18.27 3.05 11.98
CA ARG A 6 17.89 2.35 10.75
C ARG A 6 16.85 1.26 11.02
N LEU A 7 16.98 0.54 12.12
CA LEU A 7 16.01 -0.49 12.53
C LEU A 7 14.64 0.14 12.84
N LEU A 8 14.60 1.23 13.62
CA LEU A 8 13.37 1.99 13.89
C LEU A 8 12.66 2.49 12.62
N LEU A 9 13.42 3.00 11.64
CA LEU A 9 12.87 3.43 10.36
C LEU A 9 12.24 2.28 9.57
N ILE A 10 12.92 1.13 9.51
CA ILE A 10 12.41 -0.06 8.81
C ILE A 10 11.13 -0.54 9.49
N THR A 11 11.14 -0.72 10.81
CA THR A 11 9.97 -1.23 11.54
C THR A 11 8.79 -0.26 11.45
N GLY A 12 9.03 1.05 11.53
CA GLY A 12 7.99 2.07 11.38
C GLY A 12 7.37 2.08 9.98
N LEU A 13 8.18 1.92 8.93
CA LEU A 13 7.70 1.83 7.56
C LEU A 13 6.87 0.56 7.32
N LEU A 14 7.30 -0.56 7.93
CA LEU A 14 6.62 -1.86 7.84
C LEU A 14 5.26 -1.81 8.57
N LEU A 15 5.23 -1.23 9.78
CA LEU A 15 3.99 -0.96 10.53
C LEU A 15 3.04 -0.02 9.78
N ALA A 16 3.56 1.05 9.16
CA ALA A 16 2.76 1.96 8.35
C ALA A 16 2.18 1.25 7.12
N GLY A 17 2.96 0.38 6.45
CA GLY A 17 2.48 -0.43 5.33
C GLY A 17 1.38 -1.41 5.74
N ILE A 18 1.54 -2.11 6.88
CA ILE A 18 0.52 -3.00 7.43
C ILE A 18 -0.73 -2.21 7.86
N GLY A 19 -0.56 -1.09 8.56
CA GLY A 19 -1.66 -0.23 8.99
C GLY A 19 -2.43 0.34 7.81
N LEU A 20 -1.74 0.69 6.73
CA LEU A 20 -2.35 1.10 5.48
C LEU A 20 -3.11 -0.06 4.85
N LEU A 21 -2.50 -1.24 4.66
CA LEU A 21 -3.17 -2.45 4.16
C LEU A 21 -4.45 -2.81 4.94
N LEU A 22 -4.41 -2.67 6.27
CA LEU A 22 -5.57 -2.87 7.14
C LEU A 22 -6.62 -1.74 7.00
N SER A 23 -6.18 -0.48 6.91
CA SER A 23 -7.05 0.67 6.65
C SER A 23 -7.69 0.62 5.26
N LEU A 24 -7.05 -0.05 4.30
CA LEU A 24 -7.60 -0.32 2.98
C LEU A 24 -8.63 -1.47 2.99
N GLY A 25 -8.86 -2.10 4.14
CA GLY A 25 -9.99 -3.02 4.32
C GLY A 25 -9.78 -4.40 3.70
N ILE A 26 -8.54 -4.91 3.70
CA ILE A 26 -8.25 -6.31 3.36
C ILE A 26 -8.85 -7.18 4.47
N GLY A 27 -10.08 -7.67 4.27
CA GLY A 27 -10.65 -8.62 5.20
C GLY A 27 -12.10 -8.99 4.96
N THR A 28 -13.01 -8.03 4.73
CA THR A 28 -14.42 -8.38 4.97
C THR A 28 -15.47 -7.82 4.03
N LYS A 29 -15.25 -6.79 3.19
CA LYS A 29 -16.33 -6.30 2.28
C LYS A 29 -15.96 -5.34 1.16
N TRP A 30 -14.68 -5.05 0.92
CA TRP A 30 -14.29 -3.78 0.30
C TRP A 30 -13.04 -3.85 -0.60
N ILE A 31 -12.84 -4.95 -1.35
CA ILE A 31 -11.94 -4.85 -2.51
C ILE A 31 -12.50 -3.69 -3.37
N GLY A 32 -11.79 -2.56 -3.43
CA GLY A 32 -11.94 -1.49 -4.41
C GLY A 32 -12.92 -0.33 -4.22
N ARG A 33 -13.16 0.16 -3.00
CA ARG A 33 -13.82 1.46 -2.79
C ARG A 33 -12.86 2.55 -2.28
N LEU A 34 -11.56 2.38 -2.53
CA LEU A 34 -10.63 3.49 -2.31
C LEU A 34 -10.97 4.64 -3.28
N PRO A 35 -11.03 5.90 -2.81
CA PRO A 35 -11.11 7.03 -3.71
C PRO A 35 -9.90 7.00 -4.66
N GLY A 36 -10.18 6.90 -5.97
CA GLY A 36 -9.16 6.76 -7.03
C GLY A 36 -9.03 5.35 -7.63
N ASP A 37 -9.56 4.31 -7.00
CA ASP A 37 -9.70 3.00 -7.64
C ASP A 37 -10.91 3.02 -8.59
N ILE A 38 -10.66 2.84 -9.90
CA ILE A 38 -11.71 2.90 -10.91
C ILE A 38 -12.42 1.56 -10.95
N ARG A 39 -13.71 1.55 -10.58
CA ARG A 39 -14.62 0.42 -10.79
C ARG A 39 -15.60 0.74 -11.90
N PHE A 40 -15.56 -0.07 -12.94
CA PHE A 40 -16.61 -0.11 -13.95
C PHE A 40 -17.37 -1.42 -13.77
N GLU A 41 -18.63 -1.32 -13.34
CA GLU A 41 -19.58 -2.43 -13.37
C GLU A 41 -20.66 -2.12 -14.40
N LYS A 42 -20.75 -2.95 -15.44
CA LYS A 42 -21.79 -2.85 -16.47
C LYS A 42 -22.33 -4.25 -16.79
N GLY A 43 -23.54 -4.55 -16.29
CA GLY A 43 -24.15 -5.87 -16.43
C GLY A 43 -23.33 -6.95 -15.71
N ASP A 44 -22.95 -8.01 -16.42
CA ASP A 44 -22.12 -9.11 -15.92
C ASP A 44 -20.60 -8.77 -15.86
N VAL A 45 -20.18 -7.64 -16.45
CA VAL A 45 -18.76 -7.29 -16.56
C VAL A 45 -18.37 -6.39 -15.40
N ARG A 46 -17.40 -6.87 -14.60
CA ARG A 46 -16.77 -6.14 -13.50
C ARG A 46 -15.31 -5.87 -13.82
N PHE A 47 -14.95 -4.60 -14.00
CA PHE A 47 -13.58 -4.16 -14.25
C PHE A 47 -13.07 -3.33 -13.06
N PHE A 48 -11.91 -3.71 -12.53
CA PHE A 48 -11.31 -3.09 -11.35
C PHE A 48 -9.88 -2.63 -11.67
N LEU A 49 -9.63 -1.32 -11.54
CA LEU A 49 -8.33 -0.69 -11.73
C LEU A 49 -7.83 -0.10 -10.40
N PRO A 50 -6.99 -0.83 -9.66
CA PRO A 50 -6.47 -0.40 -8.36
C PRO A 50 -5.29 0.58 -8.48
N ILE A 51 -5.51 1.73 -9.12
CA ILE A 51 -4.44 2.71 -9.43
C ILE A 51 -3.80 3.23 -8.14
N THR A 52 -4.62 3.62 -7.17
CA THR A 52 -4.14 4.17 -5.89
C THR A 52 -3.31 3.14 -5.14
N THR A 53 -3.75 1.89 -5.13
CA THR A 53 -3.04 0.78 -4.48
C THR A 53 -1.68 0.52 -5.12
N CYS A 54 -1.61 0.45 -6.46
CA CYS A 54 -0.35 0.23 -7.17
C CYS A 54 0.65 1.37 -6.93
N LEU A 55 0.16 2.61 -6.88
CA LEU A 55 0.99 3.80 -6.66
C LEU A 55 1.57 3.83 -5.24
N LEU A 56 0.75 3.50 -4.24
CA LEU A 56 1.19 3.37 -2.85
C LEU A 56 2.21 2.24 -2.66
N ALA A 57 1.95 1.07 -3.25
CA ALA A 57 2.88 -0.06 -3.21
C ALA A 57 4.23 0.32 -3.84
N SER A 58 4.22 0.99 -4.99
CA SER A 58 5.44 1.47 -5.66
C SER A 58 6.21 2.46 -4.80
N LEU A 59 5.53 3.41 -4.15
CA LEU A 59 6.16 4.40 -3.27
C LEU A 59 6.82 3.73 -2.07
N LEU A 60 6.14 2.76 -1.45
CA LEU A 60 6.64 1.98 -0.33
C LEU A 60 7.89 1.16 -0.73
N LEU A 61 7.81 0.45 -1.85
CA LEU A 61 8.95 -0.32 -2.37
C LEU A 61 10.14 0.59 -2.68
N SER A 62 9.88 1.75 -3.28
CA SER A 62 10.91 2.74 -3.61
C SER A 62 11.57 3.29 -2.35
N ALA A 63 10.79 3.60 -1.30
CA ALA A 63 11.31 4.06 -0.02
C ALA A 63 12.17 2.99 0.67
N ILE A 64 11.75 1.73 0.62
CA ILE A 64 12.53 0.59 1.12
C ILE A 64 13.86 0.48 0.36
N LEU A 65 13.81 0.41 -0.98
CA LEU A 65 15.01 0.29 -1.81
C LEU A 65 15.96 1.48 -1.64
N TRP A 66 15.43 2.69 -1.49
CA TRP A 66 16.21 3.89 -1.20
C TRP A 66 16.93 3.79 0.14
N LEU A 67 16.25 3.27 1.17
CA LEU A 67 16.83 3.06 2.50
C LEU A 67 17.95 2.01 2.50
N PHE A 68 17.83 0.96 1.67
CA PHE A 68 18.86 -0.08 1.52
C PHE A 68 20.01 0.32 0.59
N ARG A 69 19.81 1.28 -0.32
CA ARG A 69 20.84 1.75 -1.27
C ARG A 69 21.85 2.74 -0.64
N ARG A 70 21.66 3.13 0.62
CA ARG A 70 22.60 3.93 1.43
C ARG A 70 23.20 3.09 2.54
#